data_AF-A0A1M5LT72-F1
#
_entry.id   AF-A0A1M5LT72-F1
#
_cell.length_a   1.000
_cell.length_b   1.000
_cell.length_c   1.000
_cell.angle_alpha   90.00
_cell.angle_beta   90.00
_cell.angle_gamma   90.00
#
_symmetry.space_group_name_H-M   'P 1'
#
loop_
_entity.id
_entity.type
_entity.pdbx_description
1 polymer ?
#
loop_
_entity_poly.entity_id
_entity_poly.type
_entity_poly.pdbx_seq_one_letter_code
_entity_poly.pdbx_strand_id
1 'polypeptide(L)'
;MINRTDWIEDFQRNMSELIAKSPAADIERNVKAMMAQTFARLDLVTREEFDIQAQLLERSMARIAALESKVQALEGRPDTPLQQGAAPGAPV
;
A
#
# COMPACT_ATOMS: atom_id res chain seq x y z
N MET A 1 -1.63 -35.08 13.36
CA MET A 1 -1.13 -34.01 12.46
C MET A 1 -2.35 -33.50 11.71
N ILE A 2 -2.83 -32.28 11.99
CA ILE A 2 -4.03 -31.75 11.33
C ILE A 2 -3.63 -31.36 9.90
N ASN A 3 -4.23 -32.03 8.92
CA ASN A 3 -3.89 -31.89 7.52
C ASN A 3 -4.44 -30.55 7.02
N ARG A 4 -3.55 -29.66 6.58
CA ARG A 4 -3.95 -28.35 6.01
C ARG A 4 -4.78 -28.48 4.74
N THR A 5 -4.65 -29.61 4.05
CA THR A 5 -5.35 -29.94 2.81
C THR A 5 -6.83 -30.24 3.03
N ASP A 6 -7.16 -30.98 4.10
CA ASP A 6 -8.53 -31.41 4.39
C ASP A 6 -9.46 -30.19 4.61
N TRP A 7 -8.96 -29.16 5.29
CA TRP A 7 -9.70 -27.90 5.50
C TRP A 7 -9.94 -27.10 4.21
N ILE A 8 -8.99 -27.12 3.26
CA ILE A 8 -9.15 -26.45 1.95
C ILE A 8 -10.15 -27.22 1.08
N GLU A 9 -10.11 -28.55 1.10
CA GLU A 9 -11.08 -29.39 0.39
C GLU A 9 -12.50 -29.20 0.92
N ASP A 10 -12.68 -29.14 2.24
CA ASP A 10 -13.99 -28.89 2.86
C ASP A 10 -14.50 -27.48 2.51
N PHE A 11 -13.62 -26.48 2.47
CA PHE A 11 -13.97 -25.13 2.02
C PHE A 11 -14.41 -25.12 0.55
N GLN A 12 -13.66 -25.79 -0.33
CA GLN A 12 -13.98 -25.89 -1.75
C GLN A 12 -15.33 -26.57 -1.97
N ARG A 13 -15.59 -27.68 -1.27
CA ARG A 13 -16.84 -28.44 -1.37
C ARG A 13 -18.04 -27.61 -0.94
N ASN A 14 -17.92 -26.91 0.19
CA ASN A 14 -18.96 -26.01 0.68
C ASN A 14 -19.18 -24.81 -0.26
N MET A 15 -18.11 -24.24 -0.83
CA MET A 15 -18.22 -23.16 -1.82
C MET A 15 -18.95 -23.61 -3.08
N SER A 16 -18.62 -24.79 -3.60
CA SER A 16 -19.29 -25.37 -4.78
C SER A 16 -20.76 -25.68 -4.51
N GLU A 17 -21.09 -26.20 -3.32
CA GLU A 17 -22.49 -26.41 -2.93
C GLU A 17 -23.29 -25.12 -2.79
N LEU A 18 -22.69 -24.07 -2.23
CA LEU A 18 -23.32 -22.76 -2.10
C LEU A 18 -23.53 -22.10 -3.47
N ILE A 19 -22.58 -22.25 -4.40
CA ILE A 19 -22.73 -21.77 -5.78
C ILE A 19 -23.83 -22.55 -6.52
N ALA A 20 -23.92 -23.87 -6.31
CA ALA A 20 -24.94 -24.70 -6.94
C ALA A 20 -26.36 -24.48 -6.36
N LYS A 21 -26.46 -24.14 -5.06
CA LYS A 21 -27.74 -23.91 -4.36
C LYS A 21 -28.20 -22.46 -4.41
N SER A 22 -27.34 -21.52 -4.81
CA SER A 22 -27.65 -20.08 -4.86
C SER A 22 -27.91 -19.61 -6.29
N PRO A 23 -28.90 -18.72 -6.52
CA PRO A 23 -29.03 -18.04 -7.80
C PRO A 23 -27.71 -17.33 -8.12
N ALA A 24 -27.04 -17.69 -9.22
CA ALA A 24 -25.74 -17.12 -9.59
C ALA A 24 -25.74 -15.57 -9.56
N ALA A 25 -26.88 -14.95 -9.87
CA ALA A 25 -27.11 -13.51 -9.80
C ALA A 25 -26.97 -12.93 -8.37
N ASP A 26 -27.38 -13.65 -7.32
CA ASP A 26 -27.28 -13.18 -5.94
C ASP A 26 -25.84 -13.23 -5.41
N ILE A 27 -25.07 -14.25 -5.82
CA ILE A 27 -23.64 -14.33 -5.52
C ILE A 27 -22.90 -13.19 -6.22
N GLU A 28 -23.15 -12.99 -7.52
CA GLU A 28 -22.54 -11.89 -8.26
C GLU A 28 -22.82 -10.53 -7.61
N ARG A 29 -24.08 -10.29 -7.21
CA ARG A 29 -24.47 -9.07 -6.51
C ARG A 29 -23.74 -8.89 -5.18
N ASN A 30 -23.65 -9.93 -4.36
CA ASN A 30 -23.00 -9.88 -3.05
C ASN A 30 -21.48 -9.68 -3.17
N VAL A 31 -20.83 -10.37 -4.12
CA VAL A 31 -19.39 -10.20 -4.39
C VAL A 31 -19.10 -8.79 -4.88
N LYS A 32 -19.92 -8.26 -5.79
CA LYS A 32 -19.79 -6.89 -6.29
C LYS A 32 -19.96 -5.85 -5.17
N ALA A 33 -20.95 -6.05 -4.29
CA ALA A 33 -21.17 -5.18 -3.14
C ALA A 33 -20.00 -5.25 -2.13
N MET A 34 -19.48 -6.44 -1.87
CA MET A 34 -18.30 -6.62 -1.01
C MET A 34 -17.07 -5.94 -1.59
N MET A 35 -16.81 -6.09 -2.89
CA MET A 35 -15.69 -5.42 -3.58
C MET A 35 -15.84 -3.90 -3.52
N ALA A 36 -17.03 -3.37 -3.82
CA ALA A 36 -17.30 -1.94 -3.72
C ALA A 36 -17.09 -1.41 -2.30
N GLN A 37 -17.54 -2.14 -1.28
CA GLN A 37 -17.34 -1.77 0.13
C GLN A 37 -15.87 -1.87 0.55
N THR A 38 -15.09 -2.80 -0.02
CA THR A 38 -13.66 -2.92 0.24
C THR A 38 -12.91 -1.76 -0.42
N PHE A 39 -13.19 -1.44 -1.69
CA PHE A 39 -12.61 -0.27 -2.36
C PHE A 39 -12.97 1.04 -1.67
N ALA A 40 -14.19 1.18 -1.15
CA ALA A 40 -14.59 2.35 -0.35
C ALA A 40 -13.88 2.44 1.03
N ARG A 41 -13.35 1.32 1.53
CA ARG A 41 -12.59 1.25 2.78
C ARG A 41 -11.08 1.35 2.59
N LEU A 42 -10.61 1.25 1.35
CA LEU A 42 -9.23 1.54 1.02
C LEU A 42 -9.12 3.07 0.87
N ASP A 43 -8.11 3.68 1.49
CA ASP A 43 -7.75 5.07 1.25
C ASP A 43 -7.15 5.18 -0.16
N LEU A 44 -8.00 5.02 -1.17
CA LEU A 44 -7.62 5.05 -2.57
C LEU A 44 -7.21 6.47 -2.92
N VAL A 45 -5.91 6.69 -2.97
CA VAL A 45 -5.33 7.90 -3.53
C VAL A 45 -5.32 7.74 -5.05
N THR A 46 -5.84 8.74 -5.76
CA THR A 46 -5.77 8.72 -7.23
C THR A 46 -4.31 8.76 -7.68
N ARG A 47 -4.02 8.23 -8.87
CA ARG A 47 -2.66 8.28 -9.41
C ARG A 47 -2.12 9.71 -9.50
N GLU A 48 -3.00 10.66 -9.84
CA GLU A 48 -2.66 12.08 -9.91
C GLU A 48 -2.28 12.67 -8.54
N GLU A 49 -3.05 12.38 -7.49
CA GLU A 49 -2.73 12.83 -6.13
C GLU A 49 -1.43 12.21 -5.61
N PHE A 50 -1.16 10.94 -5.95
CA PHE A 50 0.11 10.29 -5.64
C PHE A 50 1.28 11.03 -6.33
N ASP A 51 1.15 11.30 -7.63
CA ASP A 51 2.19 11.98 -8.40
C ASP A 51 2.46 13.41 -7.84
N ILE A 52 1.41 14.12 -7.40
CA ILE A 52 1.53 15.43 -6.73
C ILE A 52 2.30 15.31 -5.41
N GLN A 53 1.98 14.30 -4.59
CA GLN A 53 2.66 14.08 -3.31
C GLN A 53 4.12 13.71 -3.50
N ALA A 54 4.43 12.87 -4.50
CA ALA A 54 5.81 12.52 -4.86
C ALA A 54 6.63 13.75 -5.25
N GLN A 55 6.09 14.63 -6.09
CA GLN A 55 6.75 15.89 -6.46
C GLN A 55 6.93 16.83 -5.25
N LEU A 56 5.94 16.90 -4.36
CA LEU A 56 6.05 17.71 -3.15
C LEU A 56 7.14 17.19 -2.22
N LEU A 57 7.26 15.87 -2.08
CA LEU A 57 8.29 15.22 -1.30
C LEU A 57 9.69 15.51 -1.88
N GLU A 58 9.86 15.36 -3.19
CA GLU A 58 11.12 15.66 -3.89
C GLU A 58 11.57 17.12 -3.63
N ARG A 59 10.66 18.07 -3.80
CA ARG A 59 10.93 19.49 -3.50
C ARG A 59 11.30 19.72 -2.03
N SER A 60 10.64 19.00 -1.12
CA SER A 60 10.90 19.12 0.32
C SER A 60 12.29 18.59 0.66
N MET A 61 12.68 17.43 0.11
CA MET A 61 14.03 16.87 0.26
C MET A 61 15.10 17.83 -0.28
N ALA A 62 14.88 18.41 -1.46
CA ALA A 62 15.80 19.39 -2.03
C ALA A 62 15.94 20.64 -1.12
N ARG A 63 14.84 21.10 -0.53
CA ARG A 63 14.85 22.23 0.41
C ARG A 63 15.56 21.88 1.72
N ILE A 64 15.36 20.67 2.25
CA ILE A 64 16.06 20.18 3.44
C ILE A 64 17.56 20.17 3.18
N ALA A 65 18.02 19.57 2.08
CA ALA A 65 19.45 19.53 1.73
C ALA A 65 20.07 20.94 1.62
N ALA A 66 19.35 21.89 1.01
CA ALA A 66 19.80 23.27 0.92
C ALA A 66 19.88 23.97 2.29
N LEU A 67 18.96 23.68 3.21
CA LEU A 67 18.99 24.22 4.57
C LEU A 67 20.10 23.58 5.41
N GLU A 68 20.28 22.26 5.31
CA GLU A 68 21.35 21.53 5.98
C GLU A 68 22.72 22.08 5.57
N SER A 69 22.94 22.31 4.26
CA SER A 69 24.17 22.93 3.76
C SER A 69 24.40 24.34 4.32
N LYS A 70 23.35 25.17 4.41
CA LYS A 70 23.45 26.51 5.01
C LYS A 70 23.79 26.44 6.50
N VAL A 71 23.14 25.56 7.24
CA VAL A 71 23.42 25.37 8.67
C VAL A 71 24.86 24.89 8.86
N GLN A 72 25.32 23.93 8.06
CA GLN A 72 26.69 23.42 8.13
C GLN A 72 27.73 24.53 7.86
N ALA A 73 27.48 25.38 6.87
CA ALA A 73 28.34 26.53 6.58
C ALA A 73 28.38 27.55 7.74
N LEU A 74 27.27 27.73 8.46
CA LEU A 74 27.18 28.62 9.63
C LEU A 74 27.78 28.01 10.89
N GLU A 75 27.66 26.70 11.08
CA GLU A 75 28.21 25.97 12.23
C GLU A 75 29.72 25.72 12.12
N GLY A 76 30.34 26.01 10.97
CA GLY A 76 31.77 25.80 10.74
C GLY A 76 32.21 24.33 10.87
N ARG A 77 31.25 23.39 10.74
CA ARG A 77 31.52 21.95 10.85
C ARG A 77 32.06 21.43 9.51
N PRO A 78 33.32 20.96 9.45
CA PRO A 78 33.83 20.29 8.26
C PRO A 78 33.02 19.03 8.00
N ASP A 79 32.76 18.77 6.72
CA ASP A 79 31.95 17.70 6.12
C ASP A 79 31.91 16.42 6.94
N THR A 80 30.89 16.33 7.80
CA THR A 80 30.44 15.06 8.36
C THR A 80 29.24 14.66 7.50
N PRO A 81 29.38 13.72 6.56
CA PRO A 81 28.26 13.25 5.77
C PRO A 81 27.26 12.65 6.76
N LEU A 82 26.14 13.34 6.98
CA LEU A 82 24.99 12.73 7.64
C LEU A 82 24.58 11.60 6.71
N GLN A 83 24.89 10.38 7.17
CA GLN A 83 24.60 9.14 6.49
C GLN A 83 23.15 9.22 6.04
N GLN A 84 22.94 9.36 4.73
CA GLN A 84 21.61 9.38 4.12
C GLN A 84 20.93 8.11 4.62
N GLY A 85 19.97 8.30 5.52
CA GLY A 85 19.20 7.21 6.10
C GLY A 85 18.69 6.38 4.93
N ALA A 86 19.12 5.11 4.92
CA ALA A 86 18.72 4.11 3.95
C ALA A 86 17.24 4.29 3.59
N ALA A 87 16.97 4.50 2.31
CA ALA A 87 15.61 4.59 1.79
C ALA A 87 14.81 3.37 2.28
N PRO A 88 13.77 3.55 3.13
CA PRO A 88 12.85 2.47 3.41
C PRO A 88 11.82 2.47 2.29
N GLY A 89 11.90 1.46 1.42
CA GLY A 89 10.80 1.10 0.53
C GLY A 89 10.77 1.84 -0.81
N ALA A 90 11.52 1.33 -1.78
CA ALA A 90 11.06 1.38 -3.17
C ALA A 90 9.85 0.43 -3.30
N PRO A 91 8.72 0.84 -3.92
CA PRO A 91 7.57 -0.02 -4.08
C PRO A 91 7.82 -1.09 -5.16
N VAL A 92 7.41 -2.32 -4.84
CA VAL A 92 7.03 -3.38 -5.81
C VAL A 92 5.71 -3.02 -6.48
#